data_AF-A0A9X6SRK6-F1
#
_entry.id   AF-A0A9X6SRK6-F1
#
_cell.length_a   1.000
_cell.length_b   1.000
_cell.length_c   1.000
_cell.angle_alpha   90.00
_cell.angle_beta   90.00
_cell.angle_gamma   90.00
#
_symmetry.space_group_name_H-M   'P 1'
#
loop_
_entity.id
_entity.type
_entity.pdbx_description
1 polymer ?
#
loop_
_entity_poly.entity_id
_entity_poly.type
_entity_poly.pdbx_seq_one_letter_code
_entity_poly.pdbx_strand_id
1 'polypeptide(L)' 'MSTISLCMIVKDEEKYLPNCLQSVKELVDEIIIVDTGSTDKTEDIAKDFGAQIYHFEWIQDFAAARN' A
#
# COMPACT_ATOMS: atom_id res chain seq x y z
N MET A 1 -19.68 -9.94 11.98
CA MET A 1 -19.44 -9.67 10.54
C MET A 1 -17.97 -9.88 10.29
N SER A 2 -17.61 -10.41 9.12
CA SER A 2 -16.20 -10.53 8.72
C SER A 2 -15.73 -9.20 8.14
N THR A 3 -14.51 -8.79 8.44
CA THR A 3 -13.85 -7.61 7.85
C THR A 3 -12.88 -8.04 6.75
N ILE A 4 -12.59 -7.13 5.82
CA ILE A 4 -11.67 -7.34 4.71
C ILE A 4 -10.61 -6.24 4.73
N SER A 5 -9.35 -6.65 4.72
CA SER A 5 -8.18 -5.77 4.67
C SER A 5 -7.53 -5.85 3.29
N LEU A 6 -7.24 -4.70 2.69
CA LEU A 6 -6.35 -4.61 1.53
C LEU A 6 -4.91 -4.46 2.04
N CYS A 7 -4.06 -5.46 1.80
CA CYS A 7 -2.63 -5.38 2.10
C CYS A 7 -1.84 -5.33 0.80
N MET A 8 -1.00 -4.31 0.62
CA MET A 8 -0.15 -4.16 -0.56
C MET A 8 1.30 -3.86 -0.17
N ILE A 9 2.24 -4.42 -0.93
CA ILE A 9 3.64 -4.01 -0.93
C ILE A 9 3.84 -3.10 -2.14
N VAL A 10 4.44 -1.92 -1.95
CA VAL A 10 4.58 -0.90 -3.00
C VAL A 10 5.98 -0.29 -3.04
N LYS A 11 6.33 0.25 -4.21
CA LYS A 11 7.52 1.04 -4.48
C LYS A 11 7.31 1.88 -5.73
N ASP A 12 7.39 3.20 -5.63
CA ASP A 12 7.35 4.14 -6.75
C ASP A 12 6.13 3.95 -7.69
N GLU A 13 4.93 3.88 -7.11
CA GLU A 13 3.65 3.63 -7.77
C GLU A 13 2.73 4.86 -7.87
N GLU A 14 3.27 6.10 -7.81
CA GLU A 14 2.46 7.32 -7.79
C GLU A 14 1.49 7.44 -8.98
N LYS A 15 1.85 6.83 -10.11
CA LYS A 15 1.07 6.86 -11.35
C LYS A 15 -0.19 6.00 -11.28
N TYR A 16 -0.13 4.85 -10.61
CA TYR A 16 -1.18 3.82 -10.68
C TYR A 16 -1.90 3.62 -9.36
N LEU A 17 -1.23 3.88 -8.23
CA LEU A 17 -1.79 3.71 -6.89
C LEU A 17 -3.13 4.45 -6.69
N PRO A 18 -3.34 5.71 -7.14
CA PRO A 18 -4.62 6.39 -6.93
C PRO A 18 -5.81 5.64 -7.53
N ASN A 19 -5.66 5.15 -8.77
CA ASN A 19 -6.72 4.43 -9.46
C ASN A 19 -6.98 3.05 -8.83
N CYS A 20 -5.91 2.38 -8.37
CA CYS A 20 -6.02 1.11 -7.66
C CYS A 20 -6.83 1.28 -6.37
N LEU A 21 -6.43 2.19 -5.49
CA LEU A 21 -7.10 2.42 -4.21
C LEU A 21 -8.53 2.91 -4.40
N GLN A 22 -8.76 3.82 -5.35
CA GLN A 22 -10.10 4.32 -5.67
C GLN A 22 -11.06 3.21 -6.13
N SER A 23 -10.56 2.16 -6.78
CA SER A 23 -11.40 1.06 -7.28
C SER A 23 -11.88 0.11 -6.17
N VAL A 24 -11.18 0.06 -5.03
CA VAL A 24 -11.43 -0.92 -3.96
C VAL A 24 -11.82 -0.30 -2.61
N LYS A 25 -11.67 1.02 -2.43
CA LYS A 25 -11.89 1.70 -1.13
C LYS A 25 -13.28 1.48 -0.51
N GLU A 26 -14.32 1.24 -1.32
CA GLU A 26 -15.69 1.00 -0.84
C GLU A 26 -15.96 -0.49 -0.51
N LEU A 27 -14.98 -1.37 -0.75
CA LEU A 27 -15.10 -2.82 -0.60
C LEU A 27 -14.28 -3.39 0.56
N VAL A 28 -13.42 -2.57 1.17
CA VAL A 28 -12.50 -2.97 2.23
C VAL A 28 -12.67 -2.08 3.46
N ASP A 29 -12.45 -2.66 4.64
CA ASP A 29 -12.58 -1.95 5.91
C ASP A 29 -11.28 -1.22 6.29
N GLU A 30 -10.14 -1.70 5.79
CA GLU A 30 -8.83 -1.08 6.02
C GLU A 30 -7.87 -1.27 4.84
N ILE A 31 -6.90 -0.36 4.74
CA ILE A 31 -5.82 -0.39 3.76
C ILE A 31 -4.48 -0.35 4.50
N ILE A 32 -3.65 -1.36 4.25
CA ILE A 32 -2.31 -1.51 4.78
C ILE A 32 -1.32 -1.49 3.61
N ILE A 33 -0.37 -0.56 3.68
CA ILE A 33 0.68 -0.39 2.69
C ILE A 33 2.02 -0.67 3.35
N VAL A 34 2.78 -1.61 2.78
CA VAL A 34 4.21 -1.82 3.09
C VAL A 34 5.03 -1.17 1.99
N ASP A 35 5.59 0.00 2.27
CA ASP A 35 6.48 0.70 1.34
C ASP A 35 7.91 0.15 1.44
N THR A 36 8.51 -0.11 0.28
CA THR A 36 9.88 -0.66 0.16
C THR A 36 10.92 0.36 -0.27
N GLY A 37 10.69 1.62 0.13
CA GLY A 37 11.54 2.76 -0.16
C GLY A 37 11.15 3.45 -1.46
N SER A 38 9.91 3.93 -1.52
CA SER A 38 9.49 4.87 -2.55
C SER A 38 10.24 6.20 -2.42
N THR A 39 10.50 6.84 -3.55
CA THR A 39 11.17 8.14 -3.66
C THR A 39 10.28 9.20 -4.33
N ASP A 40 9.10 8.78 -4.77
CA ASP A 40 8.06 9.59 -5.40
C ASP A 40 6.90 9.89 -4.41
N LYS A 41 5.73 10.28 -4.91
CA LYS A 41 4.57 10.62 -4.06
C LYS A 41 3.72 9.43 -3.61
N THR A 42 4.19 8.20 -3.78
CA THR A 42 3.44 6.97 -3.45
C THR A 42 2.90 6.99 -2.03
N GLU A 43 3.74 7.35 -1.05
CA GLU A 43 3.32 7.42 0.36
C GLU A 43 2.24 8.46 0.63
N ASP A 44 2.38 9.66 0.04
CA ASP A 44 1.44 10.75 0.23
C ASP A 44 0.07 10.37 -0.35
N ILE A 45 0.07 9.79 -1.55
CA ILE A 45 -1.14 9.24 -2.18
C ILE A 45 -1.77 8.20 -1.27
N ALA A 46 -1.01 7.22 -0.76
CA ALA A 46 -1.57 6.19 0.11
C ALA A 46 -2.21 6.79 1.39
N LYS A 47 -1.56 7.78 2.00
CA LYS A 47 -2.06 8.49 3.18
C LYS A 47 -3.36 9.23 2.89
N ASP A 48 -3.50 9.84 1.71
CA ASP A 48 -4.74 10.53 1.30
C ASP A 48 -5.94 9.58 1.19
N PHE A 49 -5.70 8.27 0.97
CA PHE A 49 -6.74 7.23 1.00
C PHE A 49 -6.97 6.62 2.39
N GLY A 50 -6.32 7.15 3.43
CA GLY A 50 -6.44 6.63 4.80
C GLY A 50 -5.66 5.35 5.05
N ALA A 51 -4.67 5.02 4.21
CA ALA A 51 -3.86 3.83 4.40
C ALA A 51 -2.93 3.94 5.60
N GLN A 52 -2.75 2.81 6.30
CA GLN A 52 -1.69 2.64 7.29
C GLN A 52 -0.39 2.28 6.56
N ILE A 53 0.64 3.11 6.71
CA ILE A 53 1.93 2.91 6.04
C ILE A 53 2.92 2.27 7.00
N TYR A 54 3.53 1.18 6.56
CA TYR A 54 4.65 0.49 7.18
C TYR A 54 5.83 0.51 6.22
N HIS A 55 7.04 0.52 6.77
CA HIS A 55 8.26 0.56 5.96
C HIS A 55 9.04 -0.74 6.10
N PHE A 56 9.50 -1.26 4.97
CA PHE A 56 10.37 -2.43 4.92
C PHE A 56 11.48 -2.18 3.91
N GLU A 57 12.73 -2.08 4.35
CA GLU A 57 13.85 -1.85 3.43
C GLU A 57 13.96 -3.00 2.42
N TRP A 58 14.06 -2.66 1.13
CA TRP A 58 14.15 -3.69 0.09
C TRP A 58 15.47 -4.45 0.16
N ILE A 59 15.40 -5.73 0.54
CA ILE A 59 16.56 -6.63 0.68
C ILE A 59 16.71 -7.63 -0.47
N GLN A 60 16.13 -7.34 -1.65
CA GLN A 60 16.06 -8.27 -2.78
C GLN A 60 15.28 -9.57 -2.50
N ASP A 61 14.37 -9.54 -1.52
CA ASP A 61 13.50 -10.66 -1.16
C ASP A 61 12.05 -10.19 -1.02
N PHE A 62 11.21 -10.57 -1.98
CA PHE A 62 9.78 -10.26 -1.96
C PHE A 62 9.03 -11.03 -0.87
N ALA A 63 9.45 -12.26 -0.56
CA ALA A 63 8.80 -13.06 0.47
C ALA A 63 9.03 -12.45 1.85
N ALA A 64 10.19 -11.84 2.10
CA ALA A 64 10.48 -11.16 3.36
C ALA A 64 9.61 -9.91 3.59
N ALA A 65 9.25 -9.18 2.53
CA ALA A 65 8.33 -8.05 2.65
C ALA A 65 6.84 -8.48 2.81
N ARG A 66 6.52 -9.73 2.44
CA ARG A 66 5.14 -10.27 2.43
C ARG A 66 4.76 -11.04 3.68
N ASN A 67 5.68 -11.79 4.28
CA ASN A 67 5.42 -12.71 5.39
C ASN A 67 6.03 -12.20 6.69
#